data_AF-A0A8T6LH06-F1
#
_entry.id   AF-A0A8T6LH06-F1
#
_cell.length_a   1.000
_cell.length_b   1.000
_cell.length_c   1.000
_cell.angle_alpha   90.00
_cell.angle_beta   90.00
_cell.angle_gamma   90.00
#
_symmetry.space_group_name_H-M   'P 1'
#
loop_
_entity.id
_entity.type
_entity.pdbx_description
1 polymer ?
#
loop_
_entity_poly.entity_id
_entity_poly.type
_entity_poly.pdbx_seq_one_letter_code
_entity_poly.pdbx_strand_id
1 'polypeptide(L)'
;MADSRQGLKPEEPPGRRLVRERRTVALFKPEAPPRELLLSAVDAARWAPNHHLTEPWRFFLLGAAAAREIVEIAAELTLAKRGAGAAKKRRQLM
;
A
#
# COMPACT_ATOMS: atom_id res chain seq x y z
N MET A 1 -52.49 -0.35 4.71
CA MET A 1 -51.46 -0.74 5.70
C MET A 1 -50.32 -1.37 4.94
N ALA A 2 -49.25 -0.62 4.67
CA ALA A 2 -48.11 -1.10 3.91
C ALA A 2 -47.19 -1.97 4.79
N ASP A 3 -46.68 -3.06 4.21
CA ASP A 3 -45.89 -4.12 4.83
C ASP A 3 -44.58 -3.61 5.44
N SER A 4 -44.50 -3.62 6.78
CA SER A 4 -43.37 -3.17 7.59
C SER A 4 -42.15 -4.12 7.58
N ARG A 5 -41.94 -4.88 6.50
CA ARG A 5 -40.88 -5.91 6.40
C ARG A 5 -39.88 -5.71 5.26
N GLN A 6 -39.66 -4.47 4.82
CA GLN A 6 -38.39 -4.15 4.17
C GLN A 6 -37.33 -3.99 5.26
N GLY A 7 -36.85 -5.14 5.76
CA GLY A 7 -35.72 -5.18 6.68
C GLY A 7 -34.53 -4.46 6.04
N LEU A 8 -34.04 -3.41 6.69
CA LEU A 8 -32.71 -2.88 6.42
C LEU A 8 -31.75 -4.07 6.47
N LYS A 9 -31.21 -4.48 5.32
CA LYS A 9 -30.02 -5.34 5.32
C LYS A 9 -28.97 -4.56 6.11
N PRO A 10 -28.35 -5.14 7.15
CA PRO A 10 -27.32 -4.42 7.89
C PRO A 10 -26.25 -4.02 6.88
N GLU A 11 -26.05 -2.71 6.77
CA GLU A 11 -24.97 -2.16 5.98
C GLU A 11 -23.66 -2.79 6.45
N GLU A 12 -22.84 -3.20 5.49
CA GLU A 12 -21.62 -3.89 5.82
C GLU A 12 -20.71 -3.01 6.67
N PRO A 13 -20.16 -3.51 7.81
CA PRO A 13 -19.19 -2.76 8.58
C PRO A 13 -18.04 -2.30 7.67
N PRO A 14 -17.67 -1.01 7.67
CA PRO A 14 -16.66 -0.48 6.74
C PRO A 14 -15.36 -1.27 6.71
N GLY A 15 -14.91 -1.75 7.88
CA GLY A 15 -13.69 -2.58 7.99
C GLY A 15 -13.76 -3.90 7.20
N ARG A 16 -14.92 -4.57 7.18
CA ARG A 16 -15.08 -5.85 6.47
C ARG A 16 -14.97 -5.66 4.95
N ARG A 17 -15.56 -4.57 4.44
CA ARG A 17 -15.46 -4.19 3.03
C ARG A 17 -14.01 -3.91 2.63
N LEU A 18 -13.30 -3.10 3.42
CA LEU A 18 -11.90 -2.73 3.17
C LEU A 18 -10.99 -3.97 3.03
N VAL A 19 -11.14 -4.94 3.93
CA VAL A 19 -10.34 -6.18 3.89
C VAL A 19 -10.61 -6.99 2.62
N ARG A 20 -11.87 -7.12 2.20
CA ARG A 20 -12.25 -7.91 1.02
C ARG A 20 -11.89 -7.23 -0.30
N GLU A 21 -11.96 -5.91 -0.36
CA GLU A 21 -11.71 -5.16 -1.59
C GLU A 21 -10.23 -4.88 -1.82
N ARG A 22 -9.38 -4.92 -0.77
CA ARG A 22 -7.93 -4.72 -0.92
C ARG A 22 -7.32 -5.70 -1.92
N ARG A 23 -6.58 -5.16 -2.89
CA ARG A 23 -5.78 -5.91 -3.87
C ARG A 23 -4.33 -5.46 -3.80
N THR A 24 -3.43 -6.32 -4.26
CA THR A 24 -2.03 -5.95 -4.44
C THR A 24 -1.92 -5.18 -5.75
N VAL A 25 -1.45 -3.94 -5.69
CA VAL A 25 -1.32 -3.04 -6.85
C VAL A 25 0.16 -2.82 -7.13
N ALA A 26 0.55 -2.86 -8.40
CA ALA A 26 1.94 -2.69 -8.84
C ALA A 26 2.12 -1.60 -9.91
N LEU A 27 1.02 -0.94 -10.31
CA LEU A 27 1.01 0.17 -11.25
C LEU A 27 0.39 1.37 -10.53
N PHE A 28 1.18 2.43 -10.42
CA PHE A 28 0.80 3.65 -9.70
C PHE A 28 0.79 4.82 -10.66
N LYS A 29 0.04 5.86 -10.30
CA LYS A 29 0.12 7.14 -11.00
C LYS A 29 1.44 7.84 -10.62
N PRO A 30 1.97 8.72 -11.48
CA PRO A 30 3.22 9.43 -11.19
C PRO A 30 3.07 10.45 -10.05
N GLU A 31 1.85 10.92 -9.78
CA GLU A 31 1.61 11.89 -8.72
C GLU A 31 1.69 11.24 -7.33
N ALA A 32 2.47 11.84 -6.44
CA ALA A 32 2.51 11.45 -5.04
C ALA A 32 1.20 11.85 -4.34
N PRO A 33 0.69 11.04 -3.40
CA PRO A 33 -0.44 11.44 -2.55
C PRO A 33 -0.03 12.60 -1.62
N PRO A 34 -1.00 13.40 -1.13
CA PRO A 34 -0.73 14.42 -0.11
C PRO A 34 -0.05 13.83 1.13
N ARG A 35 0.87 14.60 1.71
CA ARG A 35 1.69 14.14 2.84
C ARG A 35 0.84 13.82 4.06
N GLU A 36 -0.22 14.58 4.29
CA GLU A 36 -1.14 14.45 5.42
C GLU A 36 -1.88 13.11 5.36
N LEU A 37 -2.24 12.66 4.16
CA LEU A 37 -2.88 11.36 3.96
C LEU A 37 -1.93 10.21 4.32
N LEU A 38 -0.65 10.32 3.95
CA LEU A 38 0.37 9.33 4.33
C LEU A 38 0.53 9.26 5.85
N LEU A 39 0.60 10.42 6.52
CA LEU A 39 0.73 10.48 7.98
C LEU A 39 -0.48 9.90 8.69
N SER A 40 -1.70 10.19 8.23
CA SER A 40 -2.93 9.62 8.78
C SER A 40 -2.96 8.09 8.63
N ALA A 41 -2.49 7.56 7.49
CA ALA A 41 -2.39 6.12 7.30
C ALA A 41 -1.36 5.46 8.24
N VAL A 42 -0.20 6.09 8.42
CA VAL A 42 0.85 5.61 9.35
C VAL A 42 0.36 5.66 10.80
N ASP A 43 -0.37 6.71 11.17
CA ASP A 43 -0.98 6.83 12.49
C ASP A 43 -1.96 5.69 12.75
N ALA A 44 -2.88 5.41 11.82
CA ALA A 44 -3.78 4.27 11.94
C ALA A 44 -3.03 2.92 12.04
N ALA A 45 -1.95 2.75 11.26
CA ALA A 45 -1.16 1.51 11.26
C ALA A 45 -0.43 1.24 12.59
N ARG A 46 -0.05 2.29 13.32
CA ARG A 46 0.69 2.17 14.59
C ARG A 46 -0.15 1.59 15.72
N TRP A 47 -1.47 1.59 15.60
CA TRP A 47 -2.36 0.97 16.59
C TRP A 47 -2.37 -0.56 16.51
N ALA A 48 -1.56 -1.16 15.63
CA ALA A 48 -1.38 -2.60 15.60
C ALA A 48 -0.86 -3.13 16.97
N PRO A 49 -1.46 -4.21 17.51
CA PRO A 49 -0.96 -4.81 18.73
C PRO A 49 0.45 -5.35 18.51
N ASN A 50 1.32 -5.16 19.51
CA ASN A 50 2.69 -5.68 19.47
C ASN A 50 3.10 -6.21 20.84
N HIS A 51 3.95 -7.22 20.83
CA HIS A 51 4.45 -7.83 22.05
C HIS A 51 5.24 -6.81 22.88
N HIS A 52 4.97 -6.76 24.19
CA HIS A 52 5.55 -5.81 25.14
C HIS A 52 5.31 -4.31 24.85
N LEU A 53 4.40 -3.95 23.94
CA LEU A 53 4.06 -2.56 23.61
C LEU A 53 5.31 -1.69 23.30
N THR A 54 6.29 -2.29 22.64
CA THR A 54 7.54 -1.62 22.26
C THR A 54 7.41 -0.73 21.02
N GLU A 55 6.30 -0.87 20.27
CA GLU A 55 6.01 -0.12 19.04
C GLU A 55 7.22 -0.07 18.07
N PRO A 56 7.80 -1.23 17.69
CA PRO A 56 9.15 -1.29 17.11
C PRO A 56 9.23 -0.80 15.66
N TRP A 57 8.10 -0.49 15.03
CA TRP A 57 8.02 -0.11 13.63
C TRP A 57 8.78 1.19 13.36
N ARG A 58 9.51 1.20 12.25
CA ARG A 58 10.17 2.38 11.69
C ARG A 58 9.64 2.60 10.28
N PHE A 59 9.24 3.84 10.00
CA PHE A 59 8.73 4.24 8.69
C PHE A 59 9.67 5.25 8.08
N PHE A 60 9.98 5.07 6.79
CA PHE A 60 10.85 5.98 6.03
C PHE A 60 10.06 6.51 4.84
N LEU A 61 9.89 7.83 4.75
CA LEU A 61 9.37 8.46 3.56
C LEU A 61 10.53 8.73 2.61
N LEU A 62 10.58 7.99 1.52
CA LEU A 62 11.66 8.07 0.55
C LEU A 62 11.44 9.23 -0.41
N GLY A 63 12.47 10.04 -0.60
CA GLY A 63 12.50 11.06 -1.65
C GLY A 63 12.81 10.47 -3.03
N ALA A 64 12.69 11.29 -4.07
CA ALA A 64 12.87 10.87 -5.46
C ALA A 64 14.28 10.33 -5.79
N ALA A 65 15.32 10.75 -5.06
CA ALA A 65 16.67 10.22 -5.24
C ALA A 65 16.79 8.79 -4.69
N ALA A 66 16.41 8.58 -3.42
CA ALA A 66 16.42 7.25 -2.80
C ALA A 66 15.51 6.25 -3.52
N ALA A 67 14.34 6.70 -4.01
CA ALA A 67 13.47 5.86 -4.82
C ALA A 67 14.14 5.40 -6.12
N ARG A 68 14.92 6.28 -6.78
CA ARG A 68 15.67 5.95 -8.01
C ARG A 68 16.72 4.88 -7.75
N GLU A 69 17.49 5.04 -6.68
CA GLU A 69 18.51 4.06 -6.28
C GLU A 69 17.89 2.68 -6.01
N ILE A 70 16.75 2.63 -5.33
CA ILE A 70 16.04 1.36 -5.09
C ILE A 70 15.60 0.69 -6.40
N VAL A 71 15.14 1.47 -7.38
CA VAL A 71 14.74 0.92 -8.68
C VAL A 71 15.93 0.34 -9.43
N GLU A 72 17.10 0.96 -9.35
CA GLU A 72 18.32 0.42 -9.95
C GLU A 72 18.77 -0.88 -9.28
N ILE A 73 18.81 -0.92 -7.94
CA ILE A 73 19.10 -2.15 -7.19
C ILE A 73 18.12 -3.27 -7.57
N ALA A 74 16.82 -2.95 -7.65
CA ALA A 74 15.81 -3.91 -8.05
C ALA A 74 15.97 -4.40 -9.50
N ALA A 75 16.42 -3.52 -10.41
CA ALA A 75 16.69 -3.87 -11.80
C ALA A 75 17.91 -4.81 -11.92
N GLU A 76 18.98 -4.56 -11.17
CA GLU A 76 20.17 -5.43 -11.10
C GLU A 76 19.83 -6.83 -10.57
N LEU A 77 19.10 -6.90 -9.46
CA LEU A 77 18.62 -8.17 -8.90
C LEU A 77 17.71 -8.93 -9.89
N THR A 78 16.90 -8.19 -10.66
CA THR A 78 16.04 -8.77 -11.69
C THR A 78 16.85 -9.27 -12.89
N LEU A 79 17.89 -8.54 -13.29
CA LEU A 79 18.79 -8.93 -14.38
C LEU A 79 19.43 -10.29 -14.09
N ALA A 80 19.98 -10.43 -12.88
CA ALA A 80 20.63 -11.66 -12.43
C ALA A 80 19.68 -12.87 -12.41
N LYS A 81 18.41 -12.68 -12.06
CA LYS A 81 17.43 -13.77 -11.89
C LYS A 81 16.56 -14.05 -13.11
N ARG A 82 16.25 -13.04 -13.92
CA ARG A 82 15.18 -13.08 -14.94
C ARG A 82 15.60 -12.47 -16.28
N GLY A 83 16.86 -12.05 -16.42
CA GLY A 83 17.42 -11.54 -17.67
C GLY A 83 17.08 -10.08 -18.00
N ALA A 84 17.65 -9.59 -19.10
CA ALA A 84 17.71 -8.16 -19.43
C ALA A 84 16.35 -7.52 -19.73
N GLY A 85 15.42 -8.24 -20.35
CA GLY A 85 14.10 -7.71 -20.69
C GLY A 85 13.28 -7.32 -19.45
N ALA A 86 13.28 -8.18 -18.42
CA ALA A 86 12.59 -7.92 -17.17
C ALA A 86 13.25 -6.79 -16.37
N ALA A 87 14.57 -6.70 -16.39
CA ALA A 87 15.33 -5.63 -15.74
C ALA A 87 15.06 -4.25 -16.39
N LYS A 88 15.03 -4.19 -17.73
CA LYS A 88 14.70 -2.95 -18.46
C LYS A 88 13.31 -2.42 -18.10
N LYS A 89 12.32 -3.31 -17.98
CA LYS A 89 10.96 -2.93 -17.56
C LYS A 89 10.93 -2.34 -16.15
N ARG A 90 11.83 -2.74 -15.23
CA ARG A 90 11.91 -2.16 -13.89
C ARG A 90 12.36 -0.69 -13.91
N ARG A 91 13.35 -0.36 -14.74
CA ARG A 91 13.83 1.02 -14.89
C ARG A 91 12.80 1.96 -15.51
N GLN A 92 11.90 1.42 -16.33
CA GLN A 92 10.82 2.16 -16.98
C GLN A 92 9.59 2.40 -16.09
N LEU A 93 9.57 1.88 -14.85
CA LEU A 93 8.45 2.06 -13.92
C LEU A 93 8.57 3.32 -13.05
N MET A 94 9.57 4.17 -13.30
CA MET A 94 9.67 5.54 -12.77
C MET A 94 9.24 6.55 -13.82
#